data_AF-T0GIE8-F1
#
_entry.id   AF-T0GIE8-F1
#
_cell.length_a   1.000
_cell.length_b   1.000
_cell.length_c   1.000
_cell.angle_alpha   90.00
_cell.angle_beta   90.00
_cell.angle_gamma   90.00
#
_symmetry.space_group_name_H-M   'P 1'
#
loop_
_entity.id
_entity.type
_entity.pdbx_description
1 polymer ?
#
loop_
_entity_poly.entity_id
_entity_poly.type
_entity_poly.pdbx_seq_one_letter_code
_entity_poly.pdbx_strand_id
1 'polypeptide(L)'
;MSVQPIRSEANMRGARMLRTALGPSIAAWLDDAAVIEVMLNPDGRLWVDRLGEGISDTGMTLAAADGERIVRLVAHHVGVEVHARSPRVSAELPEGGERFEGLLPPVVAAPAFAIRKPAVAVFTLDDYVIAGIMSAAQADTLRQAVPARANILVAGGTGSGKTTLVNALLAEVAKTTDRIVLIEDTRELQCAAPNLVAMRTKDGVVSLSDLVRSSLRLRPDRIPIGEVRGAEALDLLKAWGTGQLPPAYPDRVRP
;
A
#
# COMPACT_ATOMS: atom_id res chain seq x y z
N MET A 1 -8.78 33.41 20.44
CA MET A 1 -8.83 32.17 21.24
C MET A 1 -8.85 30.99 20.28
N SER A 2 -7.68 30.40 20.03
CA SER A 2 -7.51 29.24 19.16
C SER A 2 -8.01 27.99 19.90
N VAL A 3 -9.08 27.39 19.40
CA VAL A 3 -9.50 26.05 19.80
C VAL A 3 -8.47 25.07 19.22
N GLN A 4 -7.43 24.75 20.00
CA GLN A 4 -6.60 23.58 19.69
C GLN A 4 -7.46 22.32 19.87
N PRO A 5 -7.47 21.40 18.90
CA PRO A 5 -8.39 20.27 18.94
C PRO A 5 -7.89 19.26 19.97
N ILE A 6 -8.71 18.96 20.98
CA ILE A 6 -8.49 17.91 22.00
C ILE A 6 -8.15 16.54 21.37
N ARG A 7 -8.49 16.33 20.09
CA ARG A 7 -8.10 15.16 19.29
C ARG A 7 -6.59 15.06 19.01
N SER A 8 -5.81 16.15 18.97
CA SER A 8 -4.38 16.06 18.66
C SER A 8 -3.55 15.53 19.85
N GLU A 9 -3.87 15.93 21.08
CA GLU A 9 -3.13 15.46 22.27
C GLU A 9 -3.42 13.98 22.60
N ALA A 10 -4.66 13.52 22.41
CA ALA A 10 -5.00 12.11 22.59
C ALA A 10 -4.26 11.23 21.57
N ASN A 11 -4.19 11.67 20.31
CA ASN A 11 -3.47 10.97 19.25
C ASN A 11 -1.96 10.97 19.50
N MET A 12 -1.37 12.09 19.93
CA MET A 12 0.05 12.17 20.29
C MET A 12 0.40 11.29 21.50
N ARG A 13 -0.48 11.23 22.50
CA ARG A 13 -0.30 10.31 23.64
C ARG A 13 -0.38 8.85 23.20
N GLY A 14 -1.34 8.50 22.36
CA GLY A 14 -1.46 7.15 21.78
C GLY A 14 -0.24 6.74 20.97
N ALA A 15 0.27 7.64 20.12
CA ALA A 15 1.48 7.40 19.31
C ALA A 15 2.71 7.15 20.19
N ARG A 16 2.90 7.97 21.23
CA ARG A 16 4.00 7.80 22.19
C ARG A 16 3.90 6.49 22.97
N MET A 17 2.70 6.15 23.46
CA MET A 17 2.47 4.87 24.16
C MET A 17 2.76 3.68 23.25
N LEU A 18 2.37 3.75 21.98
CA LEU A 18 2.66 2.71 21.01
C LEU A 18 4.17 2.57 20.76
N ARG A 19 4.90 3.66 20.53
CA ARG A 19 6.37 3.61 20.37
C ARG A 19 7.05 3.00 21.59
N THR A 20 6.62 3.38 22.81
CA THR A 20 7.12 2.77 24.04
C THR A 20 6.78 1.28 24.10
N ALA A 21 5.59 0.87 23.64
CA ALA A 21 5.16 -0.52 23.64
C ALA A 21 5.93 -1.42 22.67
N LEU A 22 6.26 -0.91 21.48
CA LEU A 22 7.10 -1.58 20.49
C LEU A 22 8.52 -1.82 21.04
N GLY A 23 8.97 -0.97 21.96
CA GLY A 23 10.27 -1.09 22.58
C GLY A 23 11.43 -0.68 21.66
N PRO A 24 12.65 -0.62 22.21
CA PRO A 24 13.79 -0.01 21.52
C PRO A 24 14.25 -0.81 20.29
N SER A 25 14.16 -2.13 20.31
CA SER A 25 14.61 -2.98 19.21
C SER A 25 13.72 -2.85 17.97
N ILE A 26 12.40 -2.96 18.15
CA ILE A 26 11.45 -2.80 17.03
C ILE A 26 11.53 -1.36 16.50
N ALA A 27 11.59 -0.36 17.38
CA ALA A 27 11.76 1.03 16.95
C ALA A 27 13.04 1.23 16.11
N ALA A 28 14.18 0.67 16.54
CA ALA A 28 15.43 0.77 15.80
C ALA A 28 15.35 0.12 14.41
N TRP A 29 14.67 -1.02 14.26
CA TRP A 29 14.45 -1.63 12.94
C TRP A 29 13.49 -0.82 12.09
N LEU A 30 12.45 -0.21 12.66
CA LEU A 30 11.55 0.66 11.90
C LEU A 30 12.28 1.92 11.40
N ASP A 31 13.20 2.47 12.19
CA ASP A 31 14.02 3.62 11.81
C ASP A 31 15.14 3.27 10.79
N ASP A 32 15.53 2.00 10.66
CA ASP A 32 16.56 1.53 9.71
C ASP A 32 16.04 1.53 8.27
N ALA A 33 16.61 2.37 7.40
CA ALA A 33 16.21 2.50 5.99
C ALA A 33 16.32 1.20 5.17
N ALA A 34 17.18 0.25 5.58
CA ALA A 34 17.31 -1.04 4.91
C ALA A 34 16.19 -2.03 5.27
N VAL A 35 15.52 -1.84 6.41
CA VAL A 35 14.40 -2.69 6.84
C VAL A 35 13.13 -2.27 6.11
N ILE A 36 12.41 -3.27 5.58
CA ILE A 36 11.13 -3.14 4.90
C ILE A 36 9.97 -3.52 5.83
N GLU A 37 10.16 -4.58 6.61
CA GLU A 37 9.11 -5.17 7.43
C GLU A 37 9.67 -5.78 8.72
N VAL A 38 8.93 -5.67 9.81
CA VAL A 38 9.22 -6.29 11.12
C VAL A 38 8.06 -7.21 11.49
N MET A 39 8.35 -8.44 11.87
CA MET A 39 7.34 -9.47 12.13
C MET A 39 7.55 -10.11 13.50
N LEU A 40 6.44 -10.40 14.19
CA LEU A 40 6.39 -11.27 15.36
C LEU A 40 5.62 -12.54 15.01
N ASN A 41 6.28 -13.68 15.20
CA ASN A 41 5.65 -14.99 15.03
C ASN A 41 5.09 -15.53 16.36
N PRO A 42 4.15 -16.49 16.32
CA PRO A 42 3.51 -17.05 17.52
C PRO A 42 4.46 -17.77 18.47
N ASP A 43 5.65 -18.17 18.01
CA ASP A 43 6.71 -18.73 18.85
C ASP A 43 7.48 -17.66 19.64
N GLY A 44 7.07 -16.38 19.50
CA GLY A 44 7.68 -15.23 20.14
C GLY A 44 8.87 -14.66 19.39
N ARG A 45 9.33 -15.27 18.29
CA ARG A 45 10.51 -14.80 17.55
C ARG A 45 10.20 -13.56 16.72
N LEU A 46 11.16 -12.64 16.70
CA LEU A 46 11.12 -11.45 15.86
C LEU A 46 11.94 -11.66 14.59
N TRP A 47 11.35 -11.30 13.45
CA TRP A 47 11.95 -11.41 12.13
C TRP A 47 11.96 -10.04 11.46
N VAL A 48 12.91 -9.82 10.56
CA VAL A 48 12.97 -8.61 9.73
C VAL A 48 13.16 -8.97 8.27
N ASP A 49 12.49 -8.25 7.38
CA ASP A 49 12.77 -8.25 5.95
C ASP A 49 13.66 -7.05 5.59
N ARG A 50 14.78 -7.29 4.93
CA ARG A 50 15.76 -6.28 4.54
C ARG A 50 15.88 -6.20 3.02
N LEU A 51 15.98 -4.98 2.51
CA LEU A 51 16.14 -4.72 1.08
C LEU A 51 17.41 -5.40 0.55
N GLY A 52 17.23 -6.38 -0.35
CA GLY A 52 18.32 -7.12 -0.99
C GLY A 52 18.80 -8.36 -0.22
N GLU A 53 18.44 -8.52 1.05
CA GLU A 53 18.83 -9.67 1.89
C GLU A 53 17.66 -10.62 2.19
N GLY A 54 16.43 -10.11 2.13
CA GLY A 54 15.22 -10.88 2.41
C GLY A 54 14.95 -11.05 3.91
N ILE A 55 14.11 -12.04 4.22
CA ILE A 55 13.63 -12.32 5.58
C ILE A 55 14.72 -13.04 6.40
N SER A 56 14.99 -12.53 7.61
CA SER A 56 15.98 -13.09 8.54
C SER A 56 15.50 -13.09 10.00
N ASP A 57 15.94 -14.10 10.76
CA ASP A 57 15.70 -14.20 12.21
C ASP A 57 16.62 -13.20 12.93
N THR A 58 16.04 -12.38 13.81
CA THR A 58 16.80 -11.39 14.59
C THR A 58 17.52 -11.99 15.79
N GLY A 59 17.19 -13.23 16.16
CA GLY A 59 17.62 -13.87 17.41
C GLY A 59 16.93 -13.31 18.66
N MET A 60 16.05 -12.32 18.50
CA MET A 60 15.30 -11.73 19.60
C MET A 60 13.92 -12.38 19.75
N THR A 61 13.43 -12.40 20.98
CA THR A 61 12.08 -12.87 21.30
C THR A 61 11.28 -11.81 22.05
N LEU A 62 9.96 -11.86 21.90
CA LEU A 62 9.01 -11.06 22.64
C LEU A 62 8.06 -11.96 23.42
N ALA A 63 7.80 -11.63 24.68
CA ALA A 63 6.83 -12.35 25.49
C ALA A 63 5.42 -12.23 24.89
N ALA A 64 4.63 -13.30 24.94
CA ALA A 64 3.26 -13.29 24.42
C ALA A 64 2.41 -12.15 25.00
N ALA A 65 2.54 -11.86 26.29
CA ALA A 65 1.83 -10.75 26.94
C ALA A 65 2.18 -9.38 26.33
N ASP A 66 3.44 -9.17 25.93
CA ASP A 66 3.87 -7.93 25.28
C ASP A 66 3.38 -7.85 23.84
N GLY A 67 3.43 -8.96 23.09
CA GLY A 67 2.84 -9.04 21.75
C GLY A 67 1.34 -8.73 21.76
N GLU A 68 0.60 -9.31 22.70
CA GLU A 68 -0.83 -9.01 22.88
C GLU A 68 -1.07 -7.55 23.23
N ARG A 69 -0.26 -6.99 24.13
CA ARG A 69 -0.34 -5.58 24.54
C ARG A 69 -0.13 -4.64 23.35
N ILE A 70 0.83 -4.91 22.47
CA ILE A 70 1.06 -4.12 21.24
C ILE A 70 -0.18 -4.16 20.34
N VAL A 71 -0.68 -5.37 20.02
CA VAL A 71 -1.85 -5.53 19.14
C VAL A 71 -3.06 -4.77 19.69
N ARG A 72 -3.33 -4.87 21.00
CA ARG A 72 -4.44 -4.15 21.66
C ARG A 72 -4.27 -2.64 21.67
N LEU A 73 -3.04 -2.14 21.85
CA LEU A 73 -2.76 -0.70 21.79
C LEU A 73 -2.98 -0.13 20.39
N VAL A 74 -2.56 -0.86 19.35
CA VAL A 74 -2.83 -0.48 17.96
C VAL A 74 -4.34 -0.45 17.69
N ALA A 75 -5.06 -1.48 18.11
CA ALA A 75 -6.52 -1.56 17.96
C ALA A 75 -7.24 -0.38 18.63
N HIS A 76 -6.87 -0.07 19.87
CA HIS A 76 -7.40 1.10 20.59
C HIS A 76 -7.10 2.41 19.84
N HIS A 77 -5.90 2.55 19.28
CA HIS A 77 -5.51 3.75 18.53
C HIS A 77 -6.37 3.98 17.28
N VAL A 78 -6.70 2.91 16.55
CA VAL A 78 -7.55 3.00 15.34
C VAL A 78 -9.05 2.88 15.62
N GLY A 79 -9.44 2.75 16.89
CA GLY A 79 -10.84 2.64 17.31
C GLY A 79 -11.51 1.32 16.90
N VAL A 80 -10.73 0.23 16.84
CA VAL A 80 -11.21 -1.11 16.52
C VAL A 80 -11.15 -1.98 17.79
N GLU A 81 -12.16 -2.82 17.99
CA GLU A 81 -12.17 -3.79 19.08
C GLU A 81 -11.51 -5.10 18.64
N VAL A 82 -10.59 -5.61 19.48
CA VAL A 82 -9.95 -6.92 19.27
C VAL A 82 -10.25 -7.84 20.45
N HIS A 83 -10.88 -8.97 20.15
CA HIS A 83 -11.27 -10.00 21.11
C HIS A 83 -11.42 -11.36 20.42
N ALA A 84 -11.67 -12.44 21.15
CA ALA A 84 -11.73 -13.81 20.59
C ALA A 84 -12.68 -13.99 19.38
N ARG A 85 -13.77 -13.21 19.28
CA ARG A 85 -14.71 -13.24 18.13
C ARG A 85 -14.35 -12.30 16.97
N SER A 86 -13.33 -11.45 17.16
CA SER A 86 -12.79 -10.49 16.20
C SER A 86 -11.30 -10.33 16.51
N PRO A 87 -10.48 -11.37 16.26
CA PRO A 87 -9.13 -11.46 16.79
C PRO A 87 -8.07 -10.84 15.86
N ARG A 88 -8.51 -10.00 14.90
CA ARG A 88 -7.67 -9.37 13.87
C ARG A 88 -7.78 -7.85 13.97
N VAL A 89 -6.68 -7.16 13.74
CA VAL A 89 -6.65 -5.70 13.51
C VAL A 89 -5.75 -5.39 12.32
N SER A 90 -6.28 -4.57 11.42
CA SER A 90 -5.53 -3.94 10.33
C SER A 90 -5.50 -2.43 10.58
N ALA A 91 -4.33 -1.81 10.55
CA ALA A 91 -4.14 -0.42 10.94
C ALA A 91 -3.01 0.27 10.15
N GLU A 92 -3.06 1.60 10.13
CA GLU A 92 -1.93 2.46 9.76
C GLU A 92 -1.42 3.09 11.06
N LEU A 93 -0.14 2.89 11.37
CA LEU A 93 0.48 3.39 12.58
C LEU A 93 0.67 4.91 12.51
N PRO A 94 0.53 5.62 13.64
CA PRO A 94 0.73 7.06 13.69
C PRO A 94 2.19 7.43 13.41
N GLU A 95 2.39 8.65 12.90
CA GLU A 95 3.70 9.27 12.57
C GLU A 95 4.40 8.71 11.34
N GLY A 96 4.66 7.39 11.29
CA GLY A 96 5.45 6.76 10.23
C GLY A 96 4.63 6.21 9.06
N GLY A 97 3.31 6.04 9.22
CA GLY A 97 2.43 5.52 8.17
C GLY A 97 2.66 4.02 7.88
N GLU A 98 3.34 3.31 8.79
CA GLU A 98 3.55 1.88 8.68
C GLU A 98 2.22 1.14 8.75
N ARG A 99 2.11 0.08 7.96
CA ARG A 99 0.95 -0.81 8.00
C ARG A 99 1.16 -1.83 9.08
N PHE A 100 0.14 -2.06 9.88
CA PHE A 100 0.13 -3.04 10.93
C PHE A 100 -0.97 -4.05 10.69
N GLU A 101 -0.62 -5.33 10.68
CA GLU A 101 -1.55 -6.44 10.75
C GLU A 101 -1.28 -7.22 12.03
N GLY A 102 -2.28 -7.36 12.91
CA GLY A 102 -2.15 -8.07 14.17
C GLY A 102 -3.20 -9.15 14.35
N LEU A 103 -2.78 -10.29 14.90
CA LEU A 103 -3.61 -11.47 15.14
C LEU A 103 -3.46 -11.93 16.59
N LEU A 104 -4.57 -12.28 17.23
CA LEU A 104 -4.64 -12.87 18.57
C LEU A 104 -5.30 -14.25 18.55
N PRO A 105 -5.17 -15.06 19.62
CA PRO A 105 -5.99 -16.26 19.77
C PRO A 105 -7.50 -15.97 19.63
N PRO A 106 -8.29 -16.91 19.05
CA PRO A 106 -7.91 -18.28 18.69
C PRO A 106 -7.45 -18.48 17.24
N VAL A 107 -7.39 -17.44 16.39
CA VAL A 107 -6.98 -17.63 14.96
C VAL A 107 -5.51 -17.97 14.81
N VAL A 108 -4.72 -17.66 15.84
CA VAL A 108 -3.29 -17.95 15.94
C VAL A 108 -2.98 -18.46 17.35
N ALA A 109 -1.98 -19.33 17.50
CA ALA A 109 -1.67 -19.99 18.79
C ALA A 109 -1.23 -19.01 19.89
N ALA A 110 -0.57 -17.92 19.51
CA ALA A 110 -0.14 -16.83 20.36
C ALA A 110 -0.09 -15.54 19.53
N PRO A 111 -0.01 -14.34 20.14
CA PRO A 111 -0.02 -13.07 19.42
C PRO A 111 1.03 -13.02 18.30
N ALA A 112 0.61 -12.56 17.13
CA ALA A 112 1.46 -12.38 15.96
C ALA A 112 1.14 -11.03 15.31
N PHE A 113 2.14 -10.40 14.70
CA PHE A 113 1.92 -9.20 13.90
C PHE A 113 2.97 -9.02 12.82
N ALA A 114 2.65 -8.19 11.83
CA ALA A 114 3.59 -7.66 10.86
C ALA A 114 3.46 -6.14 10.78
N ILE A 115 4.60 -5.45 10.75
CA ILE A 115 4.71 -4.00 10.61
C ILE A 115 5.49 -3.72 9.32
N ARG A 116 4.79 -3.29 8.28
CA ARG A 116 5.38 -3.00 6.98
C ARG A 116 5.51 -1.50 6.77
N LYS A 117 6.73 -1.05 6.49
CA LYS A 117 7.00 0.37 6.27
C LYS A 117 6.40 0.86 4.94
N PRO A 118 6.00 2.12 4.84
CA PRO A 118 5.61 2.70 3.55
C PRO A 118 6.81 2.67 2.59
N ALA A 119 6.53 2.51 1.30
CA ALA A 119 7.57 2.63 0.28
C ALA A 119 8.12 4.07 0.27
N VAL A 120 9.40 4.24 0.65
CA VAL A 120 10.03 5.57 0.81
C VAL A 120 10.55 6.13 -0.52
N ALA A 121 10.91 5.28 -1.48
CA ALA A 121 11.47 5.71 -2.77
C ALA A 121 10.51 5.39 -3.94
N VAL A 122 10.10 6.44 -4.67
CA VAL A 122 9.56 6.28 -6.04
C VAL A 122 10.75 6.02 -6.95
N PHE A 123 10.91 4.78 -7.40
CA PHE A 123 11.85 4.46 -8.47
C PHE A 123 11.25 4.95 -9.78
N THR A 124 12.02 5.72 -10.55
CA THR A 124 11.67 6.12 -11.91
C THR A 124 11.98 4.98 -12.89
N LEU A 125 11.43 5.04 -14.10
CA LEU A 125 11.82 4.09 -15.16
C LEU A 125 13.32 4.17 -15.48
N ASP A 126 13.93 5.35 -15.32
CA ASP A 126 15.37 5.52 -15.53
C ASP A 126 16.19 4.82 -14.43
N ASP A 127 15.72 4.81 -13.18
CA ASP A 127 16.35 4.05 -12.09
C ASP A 127 16.35 2.54 -12.37
N TYR A 128 15.28 2.02 -12.97
CA TYR A 128 15.23 0.62 -13.41
C TYR A 128 16.24 0.32 -14.52
N VAL A 129 16.50 1.28 -15.42
CA VAL A 129 17.52 1.15 -16.47
C VAL A 129 18.92 1.21 -15.88
N ILE A 130 19.17 2.15 -14.97
CA ILE A 130 20.47 2.30 -14.27
C ILE A 130 20.79 1.05 -13.46
N ALA A 131 19.79 0.47 -12.77
CA ALA A 131 19.93 -0.77 -12.01
C ALA A 131 20.06 -2.03 -12.88
N GLY A 132 19.93 -1.92 -14.21
CA GLY A 132 20.00 -3.06 -15.14
C GLY A 132 18.79 -4.00 -15.05
N ILE A 133 17.71 -3.59 -14.39
CA ILE A 133 16.48 -4.39 -14.24
C ILE A 133 15.66 -4.39 -15.55
N MET A 134 15.72 -3.29 -16.31
CA MET A 134 15.13 -3.20 -17.65
C MET A 134 16.08 -2.50 -18.63
N SER A 135 15.92 -2.79 -19.92
CA SER A 135 16.61 -2.06 -20.98
C SER A 135 15.97 -0.68 -21.21
N ALA A 136 16.75 0.27 -21.76
CA ALA A 136 16.25 1.58 -22.16
C ALA A 136 15.07 1.48 -23.14
N ALA A 137 15.10 0.53 -24.08
CA ALA A 137 14.01 0.31 -25.04
C ALA A 137 12.70 -0.13 -24.36
N GLN A 138 12.77 -0.95 -23.30
CA GLN A 138 11.61 -1.34 -22.52
C GLN A 138 11.05 -0.14 -21.72
N ALA A 139 11.92 0.65 -21.10
CA ALA A 139 11.53 1.88 -20.41
C ALA A 139 10.82 2.86 -21.36
N ASP A 140 11.38 3.08 -22.55
CA ASP A 140 10.77 3.95 -23.57
C ASP A 140 9.42 3.44 -24.06
N THR A 141 9.29 2.12 -24.24
CA THR A 141 8.00 1.50 -24.61
C THR A 141 6.94 1.79 -23.55
N LEU A 142 7.26 1.61 -22.26
CA LEU A 142 6.34 1.91 -21.16
C LEU A 142 6.03 3.40 -21.08
N ARG A 143 7.04 4.26 -21.24
CA ARG A 143 6.91 5.71 -21.22
C ARG A 143 6.00 6.23 -22.34
N GLN A 144 6.05 5.63 -23.53
CA GLN A 144 5.17 5.97 -24.65
C GLN A 144 3.76 5.39 -24.48
N ALA A 145 3.63 4.23 -23.83
CA ALA A 145 2.34 3.61 -23.54
C ALA A 145 1.47 4.49 -22.61
N VAL A 146 2.10 5.27 -21.73
CA VAL A 146 1.40 6.20 -20.83
C VAL A 146 0.59 7.25 -21.60
N PRO A 147 1.17 8.20 -22.38
CA PRO A 147 0.40 9.19 -23.12
C PRO A 147 -0.51 8.57 -24.18
N ALA A 148 -0.18 7.38 -24.71
CA ALA A 148 -1.07 6.61 -25.59
C ALA A 148 -2.31 6.02 -24.88
N ARG A 149 -2.43 6.20 -23.56
CA ARG A 149 -3.53 5.69 -22.72
C ARG A 149 -3.71 4.17 -22.85
N ALA A 150 -2.60 3.44 -23.00
CA ALA A 150 -2.64 1.98 -23.01
C ALA A 150 -3.06 1.43 -21.63
N ASN A 151 -3.80 0.33 -21.64
CA ASN A 151 -4.06 -0.45 -20.42
C ASN A 151 -2.80 -1.26 -20.09
N ILE A 152 -2.24 -1.06 -18.89
CA ILE A 152 -1.01 -1.73 -18.44
C ILE A 152 -1.34 -2.61 -17.24
N LEU A 153 -0.98 -3.89 -17.33
CA LEU A 153 -1.05 -4.86 -16.25
C LEU A 153 0.36 -5.22 -15.79
N VAL A 154 0.67 -5.00 -14.51
CA VAL A 154 1.93 -5.42 -13.90
C VAL A 154 1.70 -6.68 -13.09
N ALA A 155 2.37 -7.78 -13.47
CA ALA A 155 2.21 -9.10 -12.85
C ALA A 155 3.56 -9.65 -12.36
N GLY A 156 3.52 -10.54 -11.37
CA GLY A 156 4.70 -11.09 -10.70
C GLY A 156 4.40 -11.61 -9.28
N GLY A 157 5.32 -12.39 -8.73
CA GLY A 157 5.19 -12.95 -7.36
C GLY A 157 5.17 -11.89 -6.26
N THR A 158 4.84 -12.29 -5.04
CA THR A 158 4.98 -11.42 -3.85
C THR A 158 6.43 -10.95 -3.72
N GLY A 159 6.63 -9.67 -3.42
CA GLY A 159 7.96 -9.08 -3.29
C GLY A 159 8.71 -8.80 -4.61
N SER A 160 8.15 -9.13 -5.78
CA SER A 160 8.85 -8.96 -7.06
C SER A 160 8.95 -7.52 -7.60
N GLY A 161 8.63 -6.50 -6.78
CA GLY A 161 8.68 -5.09 -7.19
C GLY A 161 7.52 -4.60 -8.07
N LYS A 162 6.36 -5.28 -8.08
CA LYS A 162 5.18 -4.87 -8.87
C LYS A 162 4.72 -3.45 -8.55
N THR A 163 4.42 -3.20 -7.27
CA THR A 163 3.97 -1.88 -6.80
C THR A 163 5.00 -0.81 -7.11
N THR A 164 6.29 -1.14 -7.00
CA THR A 164 7.40 -0.25 -7.36
C THR A 164 7.37 0.15 -8.84
N LEU A 165 7.13 -0.80 -9.75
CA LEU A 165 6.99 -0.50 -11.18
C LEU A 165 5.72 0.30 -11.47
N VAL A 166 4.60 0.01 -10.78
CA VAL A 166 3.37 0.82 -10.90
C VAL A 166 3.62 2.26 -10.47
N ASN A 167 4.39 2.49 -9.40
CA ASN A 167 4.78 3.84 -8.96
C ASN A 167 5.67 4.55 -9.99
N ALA A 168 6.59 3.85 -10.65
CA ALA A 168 7.36 4.40 -11.76
C ALA A 168 6.46 4.86 -12.91
N LEU A 169 5.44 4.07 -13.26
CA LEU A 169 4.45 4.42 -14.28
C LEU A 169 3.57 5.59 -13.84
N LEU A 170 3.17 5.66 -12.56
CA LEU A 170 2.42 6.79 -12.02
C LEU A 170 3.21 8.10 -12.06
N ALA A 171 4.54 8.04 -11.92
CA ALA A 171 5.40 9.20 -12.11
C ALA A 171 5.38 9.71 -13.56
N GLU A 172 5.29 8.83 -14.55
CA GLU A 172 5.07 9.22 -15.95
C GLU A 172 3.65 9.77 -16.17
N VAL A 173 2.63 9.17 -15.55
CA VAL A 173 1.24 9.67 -15.60
C VAL A 173 1.13 11.07 -15.02
N ALA A 174 1.86 11.36 -13.94
CA ALA A 174 1.86 12.69 -13.30
C ALA A 174 2.39 13.81 -14.22
N LYS A 175 3.10 13.47 -15.31
CA LYS A 175 3.54 14.42 -16.34
C LYS A 175 2.43 14.80 -17.33
N THR A 176 1.25 14.19 -17.22
CA THR A 176 0.08 14.45 -18.08
C THR A 176 -0.93 15.38 -17.39
N THR A 177 -1.99 15.75 -18.10
CA THR A 177 -3.13 16.52 -17.57
C THR A 177 -4.32 15.63 -17.18
N ASP A 178 -4.11 14.32 -17.13
CA ASP A 178 -5.17 13.33 -16.91
C ASP A 178 -5.79 13.44 -15.51
N ARG A 179 -7.11 13.26 -15.43
CA ARG A 179 -7.82 13.06 -14.17
C ARG A 179 -7.65 11.62 -13.70
N ILE A 180 -7.05 11.44 -12.53
CA ILE A 180 -6.72 10.14 -11.96
C ILE A 180 -7.69 9.81 -10.83
N VAL A 181 -8.31 8.63 -10.89
CA VAL A 181 -9.05 8.05 -9.77
C VAL A 181 -8.30 6.81 -9.30
N LEU A 182 -7.47 6.98 -8.29
CA LEU A 182 -6.63 5.94 -7.71
C LEU A 182 -7.44 5.11 -6.71
N ILE A 183 -7.38 3.78 -6.82
CA ILE A 183 -8.10 2.86 -5.93
C ILE A 183 -7.11 1.87 -5.31
N GLU A 184 -7.08 1.78 -3.99
CA GLU A 184 -6.23 0.82 -3.30
C GLU A 184 -6.93 0.20 -2.09
N ASP A 185 -6.50 -0.99 -1.69
CA ASP A 185 -6.86 -1.53 -0.38
C ASP A 185 -6.03 -0.84 0.72
N THR A 186 -4.73 -0.74 0.46
CA THR A 186 -3.78 -0.09 1.36
C THR A 186 -2.89 0.86 0.58
N ARG A 187 -2.59 2.04 1.14
CA ARG A 187 -1.83 3.12 0.49
C ARG A 187 -0.39 2.74 0.16
N GLU A 188 -0.14 2.31 -1.07
CA GLU A 188 1.15 1.86 -1.55
C GLU A 188 1.56 2.67 -2.79
N LEU A 189 0.56 3.09 -3.55
CA LEU A 189 0.70 3.87 -4.76
C LEU A 189 0.91 5.36 -4.46
N GLN A 190 1.88 5.92 -5.15
CA GLN A 190 2.30 7.31 -5.04
C GLN A 190 2.05 8.00 -6.38
N CYS A 191 1.05 8.87 -6.40
CA CYS A 191 0.67 9.63 -7.60
C CYS A 191 0.72 11.13 -7.31
N ALA A 192 1.57 11.85 -8.03
CA ALA A 192 1.73 13.30 -7.92
C ALA A 192 0.88 14.07 -8.95
N ALA A 193 -0.05 13.41 -9.65
CA ALA A 193 -0.90 14.06 -10.64
C ALA A 193 -1.74 15.17 -9.99
N PRO A 194 -1.83 16.38 -10.60
CA PRO A 194 -2.57 17.49 -9.99
C PRO A 194 -4.07 17.22 -9.80
N ASN A 195 -4.69 16.44 -10.68
CA ASN A 195 -6.12 16.13 -10.67
C ASN A 195 -6.35 14.70 -10.19
N LEU A 196 -6.17 14.47 -8.89
CA LEU A 196 -6.20 13.16 -8.25
C LEU A 196 -7.38 13.02 -7.28
N VAL A 197 -8.12 11.91 -7.39
CA VAL A 197 -9.03 11.39 -6.36
C VAL A 197 -8.48 10.05 -5.89
N ALA A 198 -7.98 9.97 -4.67
CA ALA A 198 -7.52 8.73 -4.06
C ALA A 198 -8.62 8.13 -3.18
N MET A 199 -9.06 6.93 -3.53
CA MET A 199 -10.06 6.16 -2.80
C MET A 199 -9.43 4.91 -2.20
N ARG A 200 -9.92 4.51 -1.04
CA ARG A 200 -9.49 3.29 -0.37
C ARG A 200 -10.66 2.44 0.05
N THR A 201 -10.47 1.13 0.04
CA THR A 201 -11.41 0.20 0.66
C THR A 201 -11.51 0.50 2.16
N LYS A 202 -12.58 0.00 2.75
CA LYS A 202 -12.69 -0.07 4.20
C LYS A 202 -13.53 -1.27 4.56
N ASP A 203 -12.95 -2.19 5.32
CA ASP A 203 -13.60 -3.41 5.76
C ASP A 203 -14.98 -3.10 6.37
N GLY A 204 -16.00 -3.81 5.88
CA GLY A 204 -17.41 -3.65 6.28
C GLY A 204 -18.09 -2.37 5.81
N VAL A 205 -17.42 -1.49 5.08
CA VAL A 205 -17.97 -0.21 4.61
C VAL A 205 -18.01 -0.12 3.09
N VAL A 206 -16.89 -0.41 2.42
CA VAL A 206 -16.80 -0.30 0.96
C VAL A 206 -15.74 -1.24 0.40
N SER A 207 -16.12 -2.06 -0.58
CA SER A 207 -15.22 -3.00 -1.26
C SER A 207 -14.51 -2.35 -2.45
N LEU A 208 -13.44 -2.98 -2.96
CA LEU A 208 -12.75 -2.52 -4.16
C LEU A 208 -13.70 -2.48 -5.36
N SER A 209 -14.61 -3.45 -5.48
CA SER A 209 -15.65 -3.48 -6.52
C SER A 209 -16.59 -2.26 -6.45
N ASP A 210 -17.00 -1.86 -5.24
CA ASP A 210 -17.84 -0.67 -5.05
C ASP A 210 -17.12 0.62 -5.46
N LEU A 211 -15.82 0.70 -5.16
CA LEU A 211 -14.97 1.83 -5.56
C LEU A 211 -14.77 1.91 -7.07
N VAL A 212 -14.58 0.77 -7.75
CA VAL A 212 -14.48 0.71 -9.22
C VAL A 212 -15.78 1.19 -9.87
N ARG A 213 -16.94 0.77 -9.36
CA ARG A 213 -18.23 1.26 -9.88
C ARG A 213 -18.43 2.75 -9.64
N SER A 214 -17.98 3.24 -8.48
CA SER A 214 -18.06 4.66 -8.13
C SER A 214 -17.14 5.52 -9.01
N SER A 215 -15.93 5.03 -9.32
CA SER A 215 -14.96 5.77 -10.13
C SER A 215 -15.46 6.07 -11.53
N LEU A 216 -16.25 5.17 -12.14
CA LEU A 216 -16.85 5.39 -13.46
C LEU A 216 -17.75 6.63 -13.53
N ARG A 217 -18.30 7.08 -12.40
CA ARG A 217 -19.13 8.29 -12.30
C ARG A 217 -18.33 9.56 -12.03
N LEU A 218 -17.02 9.44 -11.78
CA LEU A 218 -16.13 10.56 -11.46
C LEU A 218 -15.41 11.13 -12.69
N ARG A 219 -15.79 10.70 -13.90
CA ARG A 219 -15.17 11.07 -15.19
C ARG A 219 -13.63 10.93 -15.16
N PRO A 220 -13.06 9.78 -14.75
CA PRO A 220 -11.61 9.58 -14.78
C PRO A 220 -11.10 9.47 -16.22
N ASP A 221 -9.92 10.01 -16.47
CA ASP A 221 -9.10 9.65 -17.63
C ASP A 221 -8.35 8.33 -17.36
N ARG A 222 -7.98 8.06 -16.09
CA ARG A 222 -7.33 6.81 -15.67
C ARG A 222 -7.82 6.32 -14.32
N ILE A 223 -7.83 5.00 -14.15
CA ILE A 223 -8.17 4.32 -12.88
C ILE A 223 -7.03 3.36 -12.51
N PRO A 224 -5.92 3.85 -11.92
CA PRO A 224 -4.89 2.96 -11.39
C PRO A 224 -5.43 2.21 -10.18
N ILE A 225 -5.15 0.91 -10.11
CA ILE A 225 -5.58 0.05 -9.01
C ILE A 225 -4.37 -0.65 -8.41
N GLY A 226 -4.23 -0.56 -7.08
CA GLY A 226 -3.09 -1.13 -6.35
C GLY A 226 -2.93 -2.63 -6.61
N GLU A 227 -4.00 -3.40 -6.39
CA GLU A 227 -3.99 -4.83 -6.64
C GLU A 227 -5.38 -5.36 -6.94
N VAL A 228 -5.43 -6.43 -7.73
CA VAL A 228 -6.65 -7.13 -8.15
C VAL A 228 -6.46 -8.60 -7.81
N ARG A 229 -7.24 -9.10 -6.85
CA ARG A 229 -7.16 -10.46 -6.29
C ARG A 229 -8.44 -11.27 -6.47
N GLY A 230 -9.56 -10.66 -6.86
CA GLY A 230 -10.87 -11.31 -6.84
C GLY A 230 -11.92 -10.71 -7.77
N ALA A 231 -13.15 -10.59 -7.25
CA ALA A 231 -14.36 -10.28 -8.01
C ALA A 231 -14.30 -8.93 -8.75
N GLU A 232 -13.49 -8.00 -8.25
CA GLU A 232 -13.26 -6.69 -8.85
C GLU A 232 -12.62 -6.76 -10.24
N ALA A 233 -11.97 -7.88 -10.61
CA ALA A 233 -11.42 -8.09 -11.94
C ALA A 233 -12.48 -7.96 -13.05
N LEU A 234 -13.69 -8.47 -12.83
CA LEU A 234 -14.77 -8.37 -13.82
C LEU A 234 -15.27 -6.93 -13.94
N ASP A 235 -15.38 -6.22 -12.82
CA ASP A 235 -15.81 -4.82 -12.82
C ASP A 235 -14.77 -3.91 -13.49
N LEU A 236 -13.48 -4.27 -13.40
CA LEU A 236 -12.41 -3.63 -14.17
C LEU A 236 -12.50 -3.87 -15.67
N LEU A 237 -12.74 -5.12 -16.08
CA LEU A 237 -12.95 -5.43 -17.50
C LEU A 237 -14.15 -4.66 -18.07
N LYS A 238 -15.23 -4.53 -17.29
CA LYS A 238 -16.38 -3.70 -17.67
C LYS A 238 -16.01 -2.22 -17.78
N ALA A 239 -15.22 -1.70 -16.84
CA ALA A 239 -14.72 -0.32 -16.90
C ALA A 239 -13.98 -0.04 -18.22
N TRP A 240 -13.08 -0.94 -18.63
CA TRP A 240 -12.36 -0.85 -19.91
C TRP A 240 -13.30 -0.87 -21.12
N GLY A 241 -14.37 -1.68 -21.06
CA GLY A 241 -15.37 -1.79 -22.14
C GLY A 241 -16.30 -0.59 -22.30
N THR A 242 -16.44 0.28 -21.29
CA THR A 242 -17.38 1.42 -21.32
C THR A 242 -16.84 2.70 -21.99
N GLY A 243 -15.68 2.64 -22.66
CA GLY A 243 -15.25 3.69 -23.60
C GLY A 243 -14.21 4.68 -23.06
N GLN A 244 -13.21 4.19 -22.32
CA GLN A 244 -11.96 4.93 -22.04
C GLN A 244 -10.88 4.72 -23.12
N LEU A 245 -11.25 4.20 -24.29
CA LEU A 245 -10.34 4.07 -25.43
C LEU A 245 -9.94 5.47 -25.91
N PRO A 246 -8.65 5.71 -26.25
CA PRO A 246 -8.28 6.87 -27.05
C PRO A 246 -9.06 6.82 -28.38
N PRO A 247 -9.40 7.98 -28.98
CA PRO A 247 -10.04 8.00 -30.28
C PRO A 247 -9.22 7.15 -31.25
N ALA A 248 -9.90 6.24 -31.94
CA ALA A 248 -9.28 5.41 -32.97
C ALA A 248 -8.51 6.32 -33.94
N TYR A 249 -7.23 6.03 -34.10
CA TYR A 249 -6.28 6.52 -35.12
C TYR A 249 -6.96 7.32 -36.25
N PRO A 250 -6.80 8.66 -36.34
CA PRO A 250 -7.06 9.33 -37.60
C PRO A 250 -5.91 8.99 -38.56
N ASP A 251 -6.23 8.77 -39.82
CA ASP A 251 -5.31 8.63 -40.94
C ASP A 251 -4.59 7.29 -41.10
N ARG A 252 -5.35 6.30 -41.57
CA ARG A 252 -4.86 5.46 -42.67
C ARG A 252 -5.66 5.76 -43.92
N VAL A 253 -5.10 6.63 -44.77
CA VAL A 253 -5.42 6.72 -46.19
C VAL A 253 -5.22 5.33 -46.77
N ARG A 254 -6.30 4.72 -47.29
CA ARG A 254 -6.21 3.50 -48.10
C ARG A 254 -5.75 3.89 -49.51
N PRO A 255 -4.87 3.10 -50.16
CA PRO A 255 -4.77 3.13 -51.61
C PRO A 255 -6.05 2.60 -52.27
#